data_AF-A0A7K2VQA2-F1
#
_entry.id   AF-A0A7K2VQA2-F1
#
_cell.length_a   1.000
_cell.length_b   1.000
_cell.length_c   1.000
_cell.angle_alpha   90.00
_cell.angle_beta   90.00
_cell.angle_gamma   90.00
#
_symmetry.space_group_name_H-M   'P 1'
#
loop_
_entity.id
_entity.type
_entity.pdbx_description
1 polymer ?
#
loop_
_entity_poly.entity_id
_entity_poly.type
_entity_poly.pdbx_seq_one_letter_code
_entity_poly.pdbx_strand_id
1 'polypeptide(L)' 'WAREEPAGGGPVAALDAGLRLTTAEYAVVLSADLPFLGADTVHRLLAALRDGDADGAMLTDDDGRALLLICRESSAPVR' A
#
# COMPACT_ATOMS: atom_id res chain seq x y z
N TRP A 1 -6.30 -13.27 -9.21
CA TRP A 1 -7.16 -12.35 -8.45
C TRP A 1 -7.20 -12.83 -7.01
N ALA A 2 -7.15 -11.92 -6.04
CA ALA A 2 -7.23 -12.23 -4.60
C ALA A 2 -8.54 -11.65 -4.05
N ARG A 3 -9.04 -12.25 -2.96
CA ARG A 3 -10.21 -11.76 -2.21
C ARG A 3 -9.88 -11.85 -0.73
N GLU A 4 -10.36 -10.87 0.03
CA GLU A 4 -10.32 -10.92 1.49
C GLU A 4 -10.94 -12.22 2.02
N GLU A 5 -10.40 -12.74 3.14
CA GLU A 5 -11.06 -13.80 3.88
C GLU A 5 -11.16 -13.50 5.39
N PRO A 6 -12.37 -13.62 5.98
CA PRO A 6 -13.64 -13.92 5.32
C PRO A 6 -14.10 -12.78 4.40
N ALA A 7 -14.81 -13.12 3.33
CA ALA A 7 -15.51 -12.16 2.48
C ALA A 7 -16.29 -11.12 3.31
N GLY A 8 -16.10 -9.84 3.01
CA GLY A 8 -16.60 -8.70 3.79
C GLY A 8 -15.64 -8.20 4.89
N GLY A 9 -14.42 -8.75 4.98
CA GLY A 9 -13.43 -8.39 6.01
C GLY A 9 -12.86 -6.97 5.92
N GLY A 10 -13.09 -6.28 4.80
CA GLY A 10 -12.73 -4.89 4.59
C GLY A 10 -11.32 -4.69 3.98
N PRO A 11 -10.91 -3.44 3.79
CA PRO A 11 -9.72 -3.09 3.00
C PRO A 11 -8.42 -3.73 3.48
N VAL A 12 -8.26 -3.92 4.79
CA VAL A 12 -7.06 -4.53 5.37
C VAL A 12 -6.99 -6.02 5.04
N ALA A 13 -8.10 -6.75 5.13
CA ALA A 13 -8.16 -8.17 4.79
C ALA A 13 -7.99 -8.39 3.29
N ALA A 14 -8.52 -7.47 2.46
CA ALA A 14 -8.30 -7.49 1.02
C ALA A 14 -6.82 -7.26 0.67
N LEU A 15 -6.16 -6.35 1.39
CA LEU A 15 -4.74 -6.07 1.21
C LEU A 15 -3.88 -7.28 1.62
N ASP A 16 -4.10 -7.88 2.78
CA ASP A 16 -3.39 -9.09 3.22
C ASP A 16 -3.50 -10.22 2.19
N ALA A 17 -4.72 -10.49 1.70
CA ALA A 17 -4.96 -11.50 0.69
C ALA A 17 -4.21 -11.23 -0.63
N GLY A 18 -4.10 -9.97 -1.04
CA GLY A 18 -3.34 -9.56 -2.21
C GLY A 18 -1.83 -9.65 -2.01
N LEU A 19 -1.33 -9.19 -0.87
CA LEU A 19 0.10 -9.16 -0.54
C LEU A 19 0.70 -10.56 -0.46
N ARG A 20 -0.04 -11.57 0.00
CA ARG A 20 0.40 -12.97 0.00
C ARG A 20 0.72 -13.54 -1.40
N LEU A 21 0.28 -12.88 -2.47
CA LEU A 21 0.50 -13.34 -3.85
C LEU A 21 1.65 -12.63 -4.57
N THR A 22 2.32 -11.68 -3.92
CA THR A 22 3.46 -10.95 -4.52
C THR A 22 4.77 -11.33 -3.84
N THR A 23 5.85 -11.31 -4.63
CA THR A 23 7.24 -11.42 -4.16
C THR A 23 8.01 -10.11 -4.38
N ALA A 24 7.32 -9.04 -4.79
CA ALA A 24 7.92 -7.74 -4.98
C ALA A 24 8.29 -7.12 -3.63
N GLU A 25 9.49 -6.54 -3.55
CA GLU A 25 10.00 -5.85 -2.35
C GLU A 25 9.10 -4.66 -1.94
N TYR A 26 8.42 -4.05 -2.91
CA TYR A 26 7.52 -2.92 -2.70
C TYR A 26 6.17 -3.20 -3.34
N ALA A 27 5.09 -2.93 -2.60
CA ALA A 27 3.73 -2.95 -3.09
C ALA A 27 3.10 -1.56 -2.98
N VAL A 28 2.52 -1.09 -4.08
CA VAL A 28 1.80 0.19 -4.15
C VAL A 28 0.31 -0.10 -4.19
N VAL A 29 -0.42 0.38 -3.20
CA VAL A 29 -1.86 0.26 -3.08
C VAL A 29 -2.49 1.62 -3.35
N LEU A 30 -3.27 1.66 -4.42
CA LEU A 30 -3.94 2.87 -4.88
C LEU A 30 -5.42 2.77 -4.55
N SER A 31 -6.02 3.86 -4.07
CA SER A 31 -7.47 3.99 -4.15
C SER A 31 -7.89 3.97 -5.63
N ALA A 32 -9.03 3.35 -5.94
CA ALA A 32 -9.48 3.17 -7.32
C ALA A 32 -9.86 4.50 -8.01
N ASP A 33 -10.19 5.52 -7.23
CA ASP A 33 -10.73 6.79 -7.70
C ASP A 33 -9.70 7.94 -7.62
N LEU A 34 -8.47 7.70 -8.09
CA LEU A 34 -7.41 8.72 -8.14
C LEU A 34 -7.22 9.27 -9.57
N PRO A 35 -8.14 10.11 -10.10
CA PRO A 35 -8.06 10.60 -11.48
C PRO A 35 -6.83 11.48 -11.79
N PHE A 36 -6.09 11.90 -10.76
CA PHE A 36 -4.92 12.78 -10.89
C PHE A 36 -3.61 12.13 -10.40
N LEU A 37 -3.56 10.81 -10.24
CA LEU A 37 -2.33 10.15 -9.82
C LEU A 37 -1.28 10.17 -10.94
N GLY A 38 -0.20 10.92 -10.71
CA GLY A 38 0.98 10.96 -11.58
C GLY A 38 2.13 10.07 -11.09
N ALA A 39 3.02 9.69 -12.01
CA ALA A 39 4.22 8.90 -11.71
C ALA A 39 5.12 9.59 -10.67
N ASP A 40 5.21 10.92 -10.70
CA ASP A 40 6.02 11.70 -9.76
C ASP A 40 5.55 11.55 -8.31
N THR A 41 4.25 11.36 -8.08
CA THR A 41 3.71 11.10 -6.74
C THR A 41 4.15 9.73 -6.22
N VAL A 42 4.11 8.70 -7.08
CA VAL A 42 4.60 7.36 -6.72
C VAL A 42 6.11 7.39 -6.45
N HIS A 43 6.88 8.09 -7.29
CA HIS A 43 8.33 8.22 -7.09
C HIS A 43 8.69 8.93 -5.78
N ARG A 44 7.98 10.00 -5.41
CA ARG A 44 8.21 10.69 -4.13
C ARG A 44 7.94 9.79 -2.93
N LEU A 45 6.87 9.01 -2.98
CA LEU A 45 6.52 8.09 -1.90
C LEU A 45 7.51 6.92 -1.80
N LEU A 46 7.98 6.39 -2.94
CA LEU A 46 9.05 5.39 -2.96
C LEU A 46 10.38 5.93 -2.43
N ALA A 47 10.73 7.18 -2.76
CA ALA A 47 11.93 7.83 -2.23
C ALA A 47 11.85 7.98 -0.70
N ALA A 48 10.72 8.49 -0.18
CA ALA A 48 10.51 8.62 1.26
C ALA A 48 10.62 7.28 2.01
N LEU A 49 10.17 6.19 1.40
CA LEU A 49 10.31 4.83 1.94
C LEU A 49 11.73 4.27 1.91
N ARG A 50 12.53 4.66 0.91
CA ARG A 50 13.91 4.22 0.76
C ARG A 50 14.86 4.97 1.69
N ASP A 51 14.59 6.25 1.90
CA ASP A 51 15.42 7.14 2.69
C ASP A 51 15.08 7.06 4.20
N GLY A 52 14.01 6.36 4.56
CA GLY A 52 13.55 6.15 5.93
C GLY A 52 13.49 4.68 6.34
N ASP A 53 13.27 4.46 7.64
CA ASP A 53 13.14 3.13 8.25
C ASP A 53 11.67 2.70 8.41
N ALA A 54 10.76 3.36 7.67
CA ALA A 54 9.33 3.08 7.73
C ALA A 54 8.95 1.89 6.85
N ASP A 55 8.07 1.03 7.37
CA ASP A 55 7.48 -0.08 6.61
C ASP A 55 6.43 0.39 5.58
N GLY A 56 5.97 1.65 5.69
CA GLY A 56 4.94 2.21 4.83
C GLY A 56 4.99 3.74 4.73
N ALA A 57 4.51 4.26 3.59
CA ALA A 57 4.25 5.68 3.37
C ALA A 57 2.83 5.87 2.85
N MET A 58 2.13 6.86 3.40
CA MET A 58 0.75 7.17 3.04
C MET A 58 0.64 8.60 2.53
N LEU A 59 0.00 8.76 1.37
CA LEU A 59 -0.48 10.06 0.91
C LEU A 59 -1.88 10.26 1.46
N THR A 60 -2.11 11.39 2.12
CA THR A 60 -3.44 11.83 2.54
C THR A 60 -3.88 13.04 1.74
N ASP A 61 -5.19 13.24 1.61
CA ASP A 61 -5.74 14.53 1.19
C ASP A 61 -5.67 15.57 2.33
N ASP A 62 -6.15 16.78 2.06
CA ASP A 62 -6.19 17.89 3.01
C ASP A 62 -7.09 17.62 4.23
N ASP A 63 -8.03 16.66 4.12
CA ASP A 63 -8.89 16.18 5.21
C ASP A 63 -8.26 15.01 5.99
N GLY A 64 -7.04 14.59 5.64
CA GLY A 64 -6.32 13.49 6.26
C GLY A 64 -6.77 12.09 5.82
N ARG A 65 -7.56 11.97 4.75
CA ARG A 65 -8.03 10.68 4.24
C ARG A 65 -6.94 10.01 3.40
N ALA A 66 -6.74 8.72 3.62
CA ALA A 66 -5.77 7.94 2.86
C ALA A 66 -6.16 7.87 1.37
N LEU A 67 -5.31 8.44 0.52
CA LEU A 67 -5.44 8.37 -0.94
C LEU A 67 -4.59 7.23 -1.52
N LEU A 68 -3.38 7.07 -0.99
CA LEU A 68 -2.39 6.14 -1.51
C LEU A 68 -1.57 5.57 -0.36
N LEU A 69 -1.28 4.28 -0.43
CA LEU A 69 -0.42 3.59 0.53
C LEU A 69 0.66 2.83 -0.25
N ILE A 70 1.93 3.03 0.10
CA ILE A 70 3.02 2.18 -0.36
C ILE A 70 3.58 1.47 0.86
N CYS A 71 3.77 0.15 0.75
CA CYS A 71 4.38 -0.65 1.80
C CYS A 71 5.61 -1.36 1.26
N ARG A 72 6.60 -1.50 2.14
CA ARG A 72 7.70 -2.45 1.98
C ARG A 72 7.18 -3.81 2.42
N GLU A 73 7.45 -4.84 1.64
CA GLU A 73 7.32 -6.20 2.17
C GLU A 73 8.51 -6.39 3.12
N SER A 74 8.25 -6.20 4.41
CA SER A 74 9.16 -6.67 5.45
C SER A 74 8.85 -8.15 5.63
N SER A 75 9.75 -9.01 5.17
CA SER A 75 9.72 -10.45 5.43
C SER A 75 10.01 -10.77 6.91
N ALA A 76 9.33 -10.10 7.83
CA ALA A 76 9.29 -10.49 9.22
C ALA A 76 8.16 -11.52 9.40
N PRO A 77 8.46 -12.79 9.75
CA PRO A 77 7.42 -13.76 9.98
C PRO A 77 6.51 -13.27 11.12
N VAL A 78 5.21 -13.18 10.82
CA VAL A 78 4.18 -13.04 11.85
C VAL A 78 4.27 -14.28 12.74
N ARG A 79 4.68 -14.06 14.00
CA ARG A 79 4.83 -15.12 15.00
C ARG A 79 3.59 -15.24 15.85
#